data_AF-A0A9W7D1Q7-F1
#
_entry.id   AF-A0A9W7D1Q7-F1
#
_cell.length_a   1.000
_cell.length_b   1.000
_cell.length_c   1.000
_cell.angle_alpha   90.00
_cell.angle_beta   90.00
_cell.angle_gamma   90.00
#
_symmetry.space_group_name_H-M   'P 1'
#
loop_
_entity.id
_entity.type
_entity.pdbx_description
1 polymer ?
#
loop_
_entity_poly.entity_id
_entity_poly.type
_entity_poly.pdbx_seq_one_letter_code
_entity_poly.pdbx_strand_id
1 'polypeptide(L)'
;MHGYVYILQWLSEFHADRCEWGVDVLDGAAGLGHFSAVQWLHTHRRDRCTTRAMDYAAGRGYLSMVKWLHANRSEGCTIRAMNAAALKGDLRMLRWLHENRREGCTTDAMDFAAEMGHLNVVKWMHENRSEGCTTSAMTYAAEQGHLEVVKWLQQNRTEGCTEYAFGLAAGKGHLEVVQWLDANQHKGTLGHALRTATMNGHIPVVNWLLASIDDERQHEIFTRLA
;
A
#
# COMPACT_ATOMS: atom_id res chain seq x y z
N MET A 1 18.19 0.71 25.71
CA MET A 1 18.81 0.76 24.36
C MET A 1 20.02 -0.17 24.16
N HIS A 2 20.67 -0.71 25.20
CA HIS A 2 21.87 -1.58 25.05
C HIS A 2 21.62 -3.10 25.18
N GLY A 3 20.39 -3.52 25.53
CA GLY A 3 20.12 -4.90 25.94
C GLY A 3 20.39 -5.95 24.84
N TYR A 4 20.08 -5.64 23.59
CA TYR A 4 20.27 -6.60 22.50
C TYR A 4 21.74 -6.84 22.18
N VAL A 5 22.58 -5.80 22.16
CA VAL A 5 24.02 -5.95 21.89
C VAL A 5 24.71 -6.74 23.01
N TYR A 6 24.33 -6.49 24.26
CA TYR A 6 24.86 -7.26 25.40
C TYR A 6 24.56 -8.76 25.28
N ILE A 7 23.33 -9.12 24.92
CA ILE A 7 22.94 -10.52 24.72
C ILE A 7 23.71 -11.13 23.54
N LEU A 8 23.83 -10.41 22.43
CA LEU A 8 24.61 -10.87 21.27
C LEU A 8 26.08 -11.11 21.61
N GLN A 9 26.69 -10.17 22.33
CA GLN A 9 28.08 -10.27 22.79
C GLN A 9 28.26 -11.45 23.74
N TRP A 10 27.39 -11.58 24.75
CA TRP A 10 27.45 -12.67 25.71
C TRP A 10 27.26 -14.04 25.06
N LEU A 11 26.28 -14.18 24.15
CA LEU A 11 26.08 -15.43 23.39
C LEU A 11 27.30 -15.76 22.52
N SER A 12 27.92 -14.76 21.90
CA SER A 12 29.11 -14.94 21.08
C SER A 12 30.37 -15.29 21.89
N GLU A 13 30.49 -14.82 23.12
CA GLU A 13 31.67 -15.08 23.98
C GLU A 13 31.56 -16.41 24.72
N PHE A 14 30.37 -16.78 25.21
CA PHE A 14 30.19 -17.92 26.12
C PHE A 14 29.48 -19.13 25.50
N HIS A 15 28.86 -18.98 24.33
CA HIS A 15 28.04 -20.01 23.69
C HIS A 15 28.25 -20.13 22.17
N ALA A 16 29.43 -19.75 21.67
CA ALA A 16 29.75 -19.78 20.24
C ALA A 16 29.59 -21.17 19.59
N ASP A 17 29.83 -22.23 20.37
CA ASP A 17 29.73 -23.64 19.96
C ASP A 17 28.28 -24.17 19.92
N ARG A 18 27.35 -23.47 20.57
CA ARG A 18 25.94 -23.89 20.75
C ARG A 18 24.94 -23.03 20.00
N CYS A 19 25.35 -21.86 19.52
CA CYS A 19 24.53 -21.02 18.68
C CYS A 19 24.90 -21.24 17.21
N GLU A 20 24.09 -22.02 16.49
CA GLU A 20 24.04 -21.92 15.03
C GLU A 20 23.20 -20.69 14.69
N TRP A 21 23.86 -19.60 14.33
CA TRP A 21 23.18 -18.37 13.95
C TRP A 21 22.71 -18.50 12.51
N GLY A 22 21.40 -18.41 12.30
CA GLY A 22 20.81 -18.43 10.97
C GLY A 22 21.20 -17.23 10.12
N VAL A 23 21.05 -17.36 8.80
CA VAL A 23 21.26 -16.28 7.81
C VAL A 23 20.25 -15.12 7.95
N ASP A 24 19.27 -15.28 8.84
CA ASP A 24 18.14 -14.39 9.06
C ASP A 24 18.30 -13.47 10.28
N VAL A 25 19.34 -13.66 11.11
CA VAL A 25 19.50 -12.88 12.35
C VAL A 25 19.72 -11.39 12.04
N LEU A 26 20.56 -11.07 11.05
CA LEU A 26 20.77 -9.70 10.61
C LEU A 26 19.50 -9.15 9.91
N ASP A 27 18.85 -9.95 9.08
CA ASP A 27 17.59 -9.57 8.42
C ASP A 27 16.51 -9.20 9.44
N GLY A 28 16.37 -10.01 10.50
CA GLY A 28 15.45 -9.78 11.60
C GLY A 28 15.80 -8.53 12.42
N ALA A 29 17.09 -8.34 12.75
CA ALA A 29 17.55 -7.14 13.45
C ALA A 29 17.30 -5.87 12.63
N ALA A 30 17.53 -5.92 11.31
CA ALA A 30 17.23 -4.83 10.40
C ALA A 30 15.73 -4.55 10.30
N GLY A 31 14.91 -5.59 10.16
CA GLY A 31 13.45 -5.49 10.09
C GLY A 31 12.78 -5.01 11.39
N LEU A 32 13.44 -5.15 12.53
CA LEU A 32 12.98 -4.62 13.82
C LEU A 32 13.62 -3.26 14.17
N GLY A 33 14.50 -2.72 13.32
CA GLY A 33 15.14 -1.43 13.53
C GLY A 33 16.22 -1.43 14.61
N HIS A 34 16.75 -2.60 14.99
CA HIS A 34 17.78 -2.74 16.01
C HIS A 34 19.16 -2.35 15.45
N PHE A 35 19.37 -1.05 15.21
CA PHE A 35 20.54 -0.50 14.53
C PHE A 35 21.87 -0.92 15.17
N SER A 36 21.99 -0.82 16.50
CA SER A 36 23.21 -1.23 17.21
C SER A 36 23.50 -2.73 17.09
N ALA A 37 22.45 -3.56 17.05
CA ALA A 37 22.60 -5.00 16.81
C ALA A 37 23.08 -5.27 15.38
N VAL A 38 22.53 -4.57 14.37
CA VAL A 38 22.97 -4.69 12.97
C VAL A 38 24.43 -4.28 12.82
N GLN A 39 24.85 -3.16 13.42
CA GLN A 39 26.26 -2.73 13.39
C GLN A 39 27.17 -3.76 14.06
N TRP A 40 26.78 -4.27 15.23
CA TRP A 40 27.56 -5.27 15.95
C TRP A 40 27.69 -6.59 15.16
N LEU A 41 26.57 -7.07 14.59
CA LEU A 41 26.54 -8.26 13.75
C LEU A 41 27.45 -8.08 12.54
N HIS A 42 27.40 -6.92 11.87
CA HIS A 42 28.27 -6.64 10.72
C HIS A 42 29.77 -6.63 11.06
N THR A 43 30.16 -6.06 12.20
CA THR A 43 31.59 -5.96 12.57
C THR A 43 32.16 -7.26 13.10
N HIS A 44 31.39 -8.01 13.88
CA HIS A 44 31.86 -9.23 14.55
C HIS A 44 31.55 -10.49 13.75
N ARG A 45 30.61 -10.40 12.80
CA ARG A 45 30.21 -11.52 11.97
C ARG A 45 30.13 -11.15 10.50
N ARG A 46 30.88 -11.87 9.67
CA ARG A 46 30.72 -11.84 8.21
C ARG A 46 29.51 -12.65 7.76
N ASP A 47 28.41 -12.60 8.51
CA ASP A 47 27.23 -13.41 8.20
C ASP A 47 26.63 -13.05 6.85
N ARG A 48 25.96 -14.05 6.27
CA ARG A 48 25.14 -13.90 5.07
C ARG A 48 23.90 -13.11 5.45
N CYS A 49 23.85 -11.84 5.03
CA CYS A 49 22.63 -11.04 4.98
C CYS A 49 21.89 -11.45 3.70
N THR A 50 20.58 -11.23 3.64
CA THR A 50 19.84 -11.35 2.38
C THR A 50 19.22 -10.02 1.99
N THR A 51 18.59 -9.95 0.82
CA THR A 51 17.81 -8.77 0.41
C THR A 51 16.68 -8.44 1.38
N ARG A 52 16.27 -9.40 2.23
CA ARG A 52 15.20 -9.22 3.22
C ARG A 52 15.54 -8.17 4.26
N ALA A 53 16.80 -7.99 4.64
CA ALA A 53 17.19 -6.94 5.59
C ALA A 53 16.73 -5.55 5.12
N MET A 54 17.03 -5.21 3.87
CA MET A 54 16.67 -3.91 3.31
C MET A 54 15.18 -3.84 2.97
N ASP A 55 14.58 -4.92 2.47
CA ASP A 55 13.13 -4.99 2.21
C ASP A 55 12.31 -4.75 3.50
N TYR A 56 12.67 -5.41 4.60
CA TYR A 56 11.98 -5.26 5.88
C TYR A 56 12.24 -3.89 6.50
N ALA A 57 13.47 -3.38 6.45
CA ALA A 57 13.78 -2.04 6.92
C ALA A 57 12.99 -0.97 6.14
N ALA A 58 12.90 -1.11 4.81
CA ALA A 58 12.13 -0.21 3.96
C ALA A 58 10.63 -0.27 4.27
N GLY A 59 10.05 -1.48 4.37
CA GLY A 59 8.63 -1.67 4.69
C GLY A 59 8.21 -1.22 6.10
N ARG A 60 9.18 -0.97 7.00
CA ARG A 60 8.99 -0.40 8.34
C ARG A 60 9.33 1.10 8.42
N GLY A 61 9.80 1.72 7.34
CA GLY A 61 10.16 3.14 7.30
C GLY A 61 11.52 3.46 7.95
N TYR A 62 12.39 2.47 8.16
CA TYR A 62 13.70 2.68 8.78
C TYR A 62 14.74 3.20 7.78
N LEU A 63 14.57 4.44 7.30
CA LEU A 63 15.42 5.04 6.27
C LEU A 63 16.92 5.07 6.65
N SER A 64 17.24 5.36 7.91
CA SER A 64 18.63 5.34 8.38
C SER A 64 19.25 3.93 8.29
N MET A 65 18.47 2.90 8.60
CA MET A 65 18.89 1.50 8.45
C MET A 65 19.09 1.15 6.97
N VAL A 66 18.15 1.55 6.10
CA VAL A 66 18.26 1.30 4.64
C VAL A 66 19.51 1.96 4.06
N LYS A 67 19.77 3.24 4.39
CA LYS A 67 20.99 3.94 3.98
C LYS A 67 22.25 3.25 4.47
N TRP A 68 22.25 2.80 5.73
CA TRP A 68 23.39 2.11 6.30
C TRP A 68 23.63 0.75 5.62
N LEU A 69 22.57 -0.05 5.42
CA LEU A 69 22.65 -1.32 4.70
C LEU A 69 23.17 -1.10 3.29
N HIS A 70 22.67 -0.09 2.57
CA HIS A 70 23.14 0.24 1.23
C HIS A 70 24.63 0.61 1.17
N ALA A 71 25.13 1.35 2.15
CA ALA A 71 26.53 1.77 2.18
C ALA A 71 27.50 0.66 2.61
N ASN A 72 27.04 -0.32 3.41
CA ASN A 72 27.91 -1.31 4.06
C ASN A 72 27.69 -2.74 3.56
N ARG A 73 26.66 -2.99 2.75
CA ARG A 73 26.26 -4.32 2.26
C ARG A 73 26.01 -4.31 0.76
N SER A 74 26.24 -5.45 0.11
CA SER A 74 26.13 -5.60 -1.35
C SER A 74 24.87 -6.33 -1.81
N GLU A 75 24.13 -6.95 -0.88
CA GLU A 75 22.95 -7.77 -1.19
C GLU A 75 21.80 -6.96 -1.79
N GLY A 76 21.64 -5.69 -1.38
CA GLY A 76 20.60 -4.81 -1.91
C GLY A 76 19.21 -5.09 -1.36
N CYS A 77 18.19 -4.80 -2.17
CA CYS A 77 16.78 -5.06 -1.88
C CYS A 77 16.11 -5.76 -3.06
N THR A 78 14.81 -6.01 -2.96
CA THR A 78 13.97 -6.41 -4.08
C THR A 78 12.93 -5.33 -4.38
N ILE A 79 12.06 -5.58 -5.37
CA ILE A 79 10.88 -4.75 -5.64
C ILE A 79 9.99 -4.54 -4.40
N ARG A 80 10.07 -5.45 -3.42
CA ARG A 80 9.28 -5.38 -2.18
C ARG A 80 9.58 -4.13 -1.36
N ALA A 81 10.83 -3.63 -1.37
CA ALA A 81 11.18 -2.41 -0.65
C ALA A 81 10.35 -1.21 -1.14
N MET A 82 10.25 -1.03 -2.46
CA MET A 82 9.52 0.09 -3.05
C MET A 82 8.01 -0.10 -2.98
N ASN A 83 7.51 -1.32 -3.21
CA ASN A 83 6.09 -1.63 -3.03
C ASN A 83 5.63 -1.38 -1.58
N ALA A 84 6.43 -1.81 -0.60
CA ALA A 84 6.10 -1.62 0.81
C ALA A 84 6.22 -0.14 1.24
N ALA A 85 7.18 0.61 0.71
CA ALA A 85 7.28 2.05 0.94
C ALA A 85 6.05 2.79 0.40
N ALA A 86 5.54 2.39 -0.77
CA ALA A 86 4.33 2.96 -1.36
C ALA A 86 3.06 2.62 -0.55
N LEU A 87 2.90 1.36 -0.15
CA LEU A 87 1.84 0.91 0.75
C LEU A 87 1.83 1.70 2.07
N LYS A 88 2.99 2.09 2.61
CA LYS A 88 3.11 2.88 3.84
C LYS A 88 2.97 4.38 3.64
N GLY A 89 2.93 4.86 2.40
CA GLY A 89 2.92 6.29 2.11
C GLY A 89 4.25 6.98 2.38
N ASP A 90 5.34 6.23 2.53
CA ASP A 90 6.66 6.77 2.88
C ASP A 90 7.35 7.34 1.64
N LEU A 91 6.96 8.56 1.28
CA LEU A 91 7.53 9.28 0.15
C LEU A 91 9.04 9.53 0.28
N ARG A 92 9.57 9.61 1.51
CA ARG A 92 11.02 9.81 1.73
C ARG A 92 11.79 8.55 1.37
N MET A 93 11.30 7.39 1.81
CA MET A 93 11.86 6.10 1.44
C MET A 93 11.74 5.86 -0.07
N LEU A 94 10.59 6.16 -0.66
CA LEU A 94 10.37 6.01 -2.11
C LEU A 94 11.37 6.82 -2.94
N ARG A 95 11.51 8.12 -2.65
CA ARG A 95 12.48 8.98 -3.33
C ARG A 95 13.90 8.45 -3.19
N TRP A 96 14.28 8.07 -1.98
CA TRP A 96 15.62 7.56 -1.74
C TRP A 96 15.87 6.24 -2.50
N LEU A 97 14.94 5.29 -2.48
CA LEU A 97 15.03 4.05 -3.24
C LEU A 97 15.09 4.31 -4.74
N HIS A 98 14.28 5.24 -5.26
CA HIS A 98 14.31 5.60 -6.69
C HIS A 98 15.63 6.23 -7.13
N GLU A 99 16.23 7.08 -6.31
CA GLU A 99 17.51 7.75 -6.62
C GLU A 99 18.72 6.81 -6.48
N ASN A 100 18.65 5.81 -5.58
CA ASN A 100 19.84 5.03 -5.18
C ASN A 100 19.78 3.54 -5.56
N ARG A 101 18.63 3.02 -5.99
CA ARG A 101 18.40 1.59 -6.31
C ARG A 101 17.83 1.43 -7.72
N ARG A 102 18.04 0.26 -8.32
CA ARG A 102 17.65 -0.05 -9.72
C ARG A 102 16.57 -1.13 -9.83
N GLU A 103 16.23 -1.76 -8.71
CA GLU A 103 15.28 -2.87 -8.63
C GLU A 103 13.85 -2.46 -9.00
N GLY A 104 13.49 -1.19 -8.79
CA GLY A 104 12.19 -0.62 -9.15
C GLY A 104 11.03 -1.14 -8.29
N CYS A 105 9.84 -1.16 -8.88
CA CYS A 105 8.62 -1.65 -8.25
C CYS A 105 7.75 -2.43 -9.25
N THR A 106 6.59 -2.91 -8.83
CA THR A 106 5.52 -3.38 -9.72
C THR A 106 4.35 -2.39 -9.70
N THR A 107 3.32 -2.65 -10.50
CA THR A 107 2.05 -1.91 -10.46
C THR A 107 1.42 -1.92 -9.07
N ASP A 108 1.68 -2.97 -8.27
CA ASP A 108 1.24 -3.09 -6.88
C ASP A 108 1.60 -1.88 -6.04
N ALA A 109 2.72 -1.21 -6.33
CA ALA A 109 3.13 -0.07 -5.53
C ALA A 109 2.15 1.10 -5.64
N MET A 110 1.69 1.44 -6.86
CA MET A 110 0.70 2.48 -7.07
C MET A 110 -0.70 2.00 -6.66
N ASP A 111 -1.02 0.72 -6.90
CA ASP A 111 -2.30 0.13 -6.46
C ASP A 111 -2.44 0.18 -4.93
N PHE A 112 -1.41 -0.22 -4.17
CA PHE A 112 -1.39 -0.15 -2.72
C PHE A 112 -1.36 1.28 -2.19
N ALA A 113 -0.64 2.19 -2.83
CA ALA A 113 -0.67 3.60 -2.45
C ALA A 113 -2.07 4.20 -2.62
N ALA A 114 -2.79 3.80 -3.67
CA ALA A 114 -4.15 4.24 -3.93
C ALA A 114 -5.15 3.62 -2.93
N GLU A 115 -5.03 2.32 -2.67
CA GLU A 115 -5.80 1.60 -1.64
C GLU A 115 -5.65 2.27 -0.26
N MET A 116 -4.44 2.69 0.11
CA MET A 116 -4.17 3.33 1.40
C MET A 116 -4.38 4.86 1.41
N GLY A 117 -4.85 5.43 0.30
CA GLY A 117 -5.22 6.86 0.23
C GLY A 117 -4.03 7.82 0.14
N HIS A 118 -2.84 7.31 -0.19
CA HIS A 118 -1.61 8.10 -0.25
C HIS A 118 -1.48 8.86 -1.57
N LEU A 119 -2.36 9.85 -1.78
CA LEU A 119 -2.42 10.64 -3.02
C LEU A 119 -1.08 11.29 -3.40
N ASN A 120 -0.30 11.74 -2.42
CA ASN A 120 1.03 12.31 -2.66
C ASN A 120 2.01 11.28 -3.25
N VAL A 121 1.92 10.02 -2.82
CA VAL A 121 2.71 8.92 -3.38
C VAL A 121 2.21 8.56 -4.77
N VAL A 122 0.89 8.45 -4.98
CA VAL A 122 0.31 8.16 -6.30
C VAL A 122 0.76 9.20 -7.34
N LYS A 123 0.64 10.49 -7.01
CA LYS A 123 1.11 11.60 -7.88
C LYS A 123 2.61 11.50 -8.19
N TRP A 124 3.42 11.30 -7.15
CA TRP A 124 4.87 11.21 -7.32
C TRP A 124 5.25 10.00 -8.18
N MET A 125 4.63 8.84 -7.97
CA MET A 125 4.90 7.65 -8.78
C MET A 125 4.47 7.85 -10.23
N HIS A 126 3.33 8.49 -10.48
CA HIS A 126 2.91 8.82 -11.85
C HIS A 126 3.89 9.73 -12.58
N GLU A 127 4.45 10.73 -11.90
CA GLU A 127 5.38 11.69 -12.50
C GLU A 127 6.80 11.10 -12.70
N ASN A 128 7.22 10.16 -11.86
CA ASN A 128 8.64 9.74 -11.77
C ASN A 128 8.87 8.27 -12.16
N ARG A 129 7.82 7.49 -12.42
CA ARG A 129 7.91 6.05 -12.68
C ARG A 129 7.02 5.62 -13.85
N SER A 130 7.44 4.58 -14.56
CA SER A 130 6.76 4.09 -15.77
C SER A 130 5.93 2.83 -15.54
N GLU A 131 6.03 2.19 -14.38
CA GLU A 131 5.34 0.94 -14.06
C GLU A 131 3.80 1.10 -14.06
N GLY A 132 3.30 2.28 -13.70
CA GLY A 132 1.87 2.58 -13.69
C GLY A 132 1.09 1.89 -12.56
N CYS A 133 -0.20 1.68 -12.80
CA CYS A 133 -1.14 1.00 -11.91
C CYS A 133 -2.03 0.04 -12.69
N THR A 134 -2.91 -0.67 -12.01
CA THR A 134 -3.99 -1.45 -12.62
C THR A 134 -5.36 -0.86 -12.25
N THR A 135 -6.44 -1.50 -12.72
CA THR A 135 -7.82 -1.19 -12.28
C THR A 135 -8.01 -1.29 -10.77
N SER A 136 -7.12 -2.03 -10.09
CA SER A 136 -7.12 -2.19 -8.63
C SER A 136 -6.91 -0.87 -7.91
N ALA A 137 -6.06 0.04 -8.42
CA ALA A 137 -5.82 1.34 -7.79
C ALA A 137 -7.11 2.12 -7.54
N MET A 138 -7.92 2.32 -8.58
CA MET A 138 -9.17 3.09 -8.46
C MET A 138 -10.26 2.28 -7.74
N THR A 139 -10.33 0.96 -7.97
CA THR A 139 -11.30 0.09 -7.30
C THR A 139 -11.10 0.07 -5.79
N TYR A 140 -9.86 -0.13 -5.32
CA TYR A 140 -9.56 -0.17 -3.90
C TYR A 140 -9.55 1.21 -3.25
N ALA A 141 -9.11 2.25 -3.95
CA ALA A 141 -9.31 3.62 -3.46
C ALA A 141 -10.80 3.93 -3.25
N ALA A 142 -11.69 3.45 -4.12
CA ALA A 142 -13.12 3.59 -3.95
C ALA A 142 -13.65 2.75 -2.77
N GLU A 143 -13.22 1.49 -2.66
CA GLU A 143 -13.57 0.61 -1.53
C GLU A 143 -13.17 1.21 -0.18
N GLN A 144 -12.00 1.87 -0.09
CA GLN A 144 -11.50 2.48 1.16
C GLN A 144 -11.96 3.94 1.36
N GLY A 145 -12.78 4.48 0.46
CA GLY A 145 -13.38 5.80 0.63
C GLY A 145 -12.45 6.98 0.27
N HIS A 146 -11.36 6.73 -0.46
CA HIS A 146 -10.37 7.74 -0.82
C HIS A 146 -10.77 8.51 -2.09
N LEU A 147 -11.84 9.31 -1.97
CA LEU A 147 -12.44 10.05 -3.09
C LEU A 147 -11.42 10.89 -3.89
N GLU A 148 -10.50 11.57 -3.20
CA GLU A 148 -9.50 12.42 -3.87
C GLU A 148 -8.49 11.61 -4.71
N VAL A 149 -8.20 10.36 -4.30
CA VAL A 149 -7.41 9.43 -5.10
C VAL A 149 -8.21 8.94 -6.31
N VAL A 150 -9.48 8.57 -6.12
CA VAL A 150 -10.39 8.14 -7.20
C VAL A 150 -10.51 9.22 -8.28
N LYS A 151 -10.79 10.47 -7.89
CA LYS A 151 -10.85 11.62 -8.80
C LYS A 151 -9.55 11.82 -9.57
N TRP A 152 -8.43 11.78 -8.86
CA TRP A 152 -7.13 12.02 -9.47
C TRP A 152 -6.77 10.91 -10.46
N LEU A 153 -7.00 9.63 -10.11
CA LEU A 153 -6.77 8.50 -11.00
C LEU A 153 -7.63 8.61 -12.26
N GLN A 154 -8.93 8.90 -12.15
CA GLN A 154 -9.79 9.08 -13.33
C GLN A 154 -9.30 10.18 -14.28
N GLN A 155 -8.75 11.27 -13.73
CA GLN A 155 -8.31 12.42 -14.52
C GLN A 155 -6.94 12.21 -15.20
N ASN A 156 -6.06 11.38 -14.60
CA ASN A 156 -4.65 11.29 -15.01
C ASN A 156 -4.24 9.89 -15.50
N ARG A 157 -5.12 8.90 -15.37
CA ARG A 157 -4.89 7.49 -15.74
C ARG A 157 -6.06 6.97 -16.59
N THR A 158 -5.80 5.90 -17.34
CA THR A 158 -6.76 5.35 -18.31
C THR A 158 -7.31 3.98 -17.91
N GLU A 159 -6.76 3.39 -16.84
CA GLU A 159 -7.10 2.05 -16.36
C GLU A 159 -8.54 1.98 -15.83
N GLY A 160 -9.04 3.06 -15.24
CA GLY A 160 -10.38 3.11 -14.64
C GLY A 160 -10.52 2.19 -13.42
N CYS A 161 -11.75 1.79 -13.13
CA CYS A 161 -12.07 0.85 -12.04
C CYS A 161 -12.82 -0.38 -12.57
N THR A 162 -12.89 -1.42 -11.74
CA THR A 162 -13.72 -2.60 -12.02
C THR A 162 -15.20 -2.31 -11.75
N GLU A 163 -16.09 -3.15 -12.28
CA GLU A 163 -17.54 -3.09 -12.03
C GLU A 163 -17.94 -3.21 -10.54
N TYR A 164 -17.03 -3.70 -9.69
CA TYR A 164 -17.26 -3.87 -8.27
C TYR A 164 -17.05 -2.61 -7.45
N ALA A 165 -16.31 -1.60 -7.97
CA ALA A 165 -15.92 -0.41 -7.21
C ALA A 165 -17.12 0.29 -6.55
N PHE A 166 -18.23 0.43 -7.29
CA PHE A 166 -19.47 1.03 -6.79
C PHE A 166 -20.08 0.25 -5.63
N GLY A 167 -20.21 -1.08 -5.79
CA GLY A 167 -20.80 -1.94 -4.77
C GLY A 167 -19.93 -2.12 -3.53
N LEU A 168 -18.61 -2.09 -3.69
CA LEU A 168 -17.63 -2.12 -2.60
C LEU A 168 -17.66 -0.83 -1.80
N ALA A 169 -17.62 0.33 -2.46
CA ALA A 169 -17.75 1.64 -1.81
C ALA A 169 -19.08 1.76 -1.04
N ALA A 170 -20.17 1.27 -1.64
CA ALA A 170 -21.49 1.22 -0.98
C ALA A 170 -21.49 0.28 0.23
N GLY A 171 -20.89 -0.90 0.08
CA GLY A 171 -20.75 -1.90 1.15
C GLY A 171 -19.86 -1.45 2.30
N LYS A 172 -18.99 -0.45 2.11
CA LYS A 172 -18.15 0.16 3.15
C LYS A 172 -18.71 1.49 3.68
N GLY A 173 -19.84 1.95 3.14
CA GLY A 173 -20.54 3.14 3.60
C GLY A 173 -19.98 4.46 3.08
N HIS A 174 -19.18 4.44 2.02
CA HIS A 174 -18.55 5.64 1.46
C HIS A 174 -19.48 6.39 0.51
N LEU A 175 -20.49 7.05 1.07
CA LEU A 175 -21.55 7.75 0.32
C LEU A 175 -21.00 8.73 -0.73
N GLU A 176 -20.00 9.55 -0.37
CA GLU A 176 -19.43 10.53 -1.31
C GLU A 176 -18.76 9.87 -2.52
N VAL A 177 -18.10 8.72 -2.31
CA VAL A 177 -17.51 7.94 -3.40
C VAL A 177 -18.59 7.33 -4.28
N VAL A 178 -19.64 6.76 -3.68
CA VAL A 178 -20.78 6.18 -4.42
C VAL A 178 -21.44 7.24 -5.30
N GLN A 179 -21.75 8.41 -4.75
CA GLN A 179 -22.32 9.53 -5.49
C GLN A 179 -21.42 9.97 -6.64
N TRP A 180 -20.12 10.05 -6.39
CA TRP A 180 -19.16 10.45 -7.42
C TRP A 180 -19.04 9.40 -8.53
N LEU A 181 -18.99 8.11 -8.20
CA LEU A 181 -18.93 7.02 -9.18
C LEU A 181 -20.19 6.97 -10.06
N ASP A 182 -21.38 7.19 -9.47
CA ASP A 182 -22.64 7.29 -10.21
C ASP A 182 -22.61 8.44 -11.23
N ALA A 183 -22.19 9.63 -10.79
CA ALA A 183 -22.09 10.82 -11.63
C ALA A 183 -21.07 10.70 -12.78
N ASN A 184 -20.09 9.80 -12.66
CA ASN A 184 -19.02 9.61 -13.64
C ASN A 184 -19.16 8.30 -14.44
N GLN A 185 -20.38 7.76 -14.54
CA GLN A 185 -20.70 6.56 -15.33
C GLN A 185 -19.97 5.28 -14.88
N HIS A 186 -19.45 5.27 -13.65
CA HIS A 186 -18.89 4.08 -13.00
C HIS A 186 -19.94 3.37 -12.15
N LYS A 187 -21.18 3.34 -12.67
CA LYS A 187 -22.32 2.75 -11.98
C LYS A 187 -22.20 1.23 -12.07
N GLY A 188 -22.04 0.59 -10.91
CA GLY A 188 -22.11 -0.85 -10.80
C GLY A 188 -23.56 -1.34 -10.74
N THR A 189 -23.74 -2.62 -10.44
CA THR A 189 -25.08 -3.17 -10.24
C THR A 189 -25.73 -2.57 -8.99
N LEU A 190 -26.76 -1.74 -9.17
CA LEU A 190 -27.48 -1.07 -8.08
C LEU A 190 -28.04 -2.05 -7.04
N GLY A 191 -28.57 -3.20 -7.49
CA GLY A 191 -29.05 -4.25 -6.60
C GLY A 191 -27.95 -4.93 -5.78
N HIS A 192 -26.71 -4.98 -6.28
CA HIS A 192 -25.57 -5.45 -5.50
C HIS A 192 -25.18 -4.41 -4.44
N ALA A 193 -25.03 -3.14 -4.83
CA ALA A 193 -24.70 -2.03 -3.93
C ALA A 193 -25.73 -1.83 -2.81
N LEU A 194 -27.03 -1.90 -3.13
CA LEU A 194 -28.11 -1.81 -2.14
C LEU A 194 -28.05 -2.98 -1.15
N ARG A 195 -27.83 -4.19 -1.64
CA ARG A 195 -27.73 -5.39 -0.79
C ARG A 195 -26.52 -5.31 0.14
N THR A 196 -25.33 -4.97 -0.36
CA THR A 196 -24.11 -4.89 0.45
C THR A 196 -24.18 -3.76 1.47
N ALA A 197 -24.67 -2.57 1.09
CA ALA A 197 -24.89 -1.46 2.01
C ALA A 197 -25.89 -1.80 3.11
N THR A 198 -26.97 -2.53 2.77
CA THR A 198 -27.99 -2.96 3.75
C THR A 198 -27.43 -4.00 4.72
N MET A 199 -26.73 -5.02 4.22
CA MET A 199 -26.13 -6.07 5.05
C MET A 199 -25.12 -5.51 6.07
N ASN A 200 -24.40 -4.46 5.70
CA ASN A 200 -23.40 -3.82 6.56
C ASN A 200 -23.97 -2.62 7.36
N GLY A 201 -25.27 -2.32 7.24
CA GLY A 201 -25.94 -1.30 8.05
C GLY A 201 -25.63 0.16 7.66
N HIS A 202 -25.21 0.41 6.42
CA HIS A 202 -24.86 1.76 5.94
C HIS A 202 -26.08 2.55 5.50
N ILE A 203 -26.89 2.99 6.48
CA ILE A 203 -28.17 3.70 6.27
C ILE A 203 -28.06 4.90 5.30
N PRO A 204 -27.04 5.80 5.39
CA PRO A 204 -26.95 6.93 4.47
C PRO A 204 -26.83 6.51 3.00
N VAL A 205 -26.07 5.44 2.73
CA VAL A 205 -25.92 4.89 1.38
C VAL A 205 -27.23 4.23 0.93
N VAL A 206 -27.87 3.44 1.79
CA VAL A 206 -29.16 2.80 1.48
C VAL A 206 -30.23 3.82 1.12
N ASN A 207 -30.39 4.86 1.94
CA ASN A 207 -31.37 5.92 1.70
C ASN A 207 -31.11 6.63 0.37
N TRP A 208 -29.84 6.93 0.08
CA TRP A 208 -29.47 7.55 -1.19
C TRP A 208 -29.78 6.63 -2.38
N LEU A 209 -29.39 5.36 -2.32
CA LEU A 209 -29.64 4.38 -3.38
C LEU A 209 -31.14 4.18 -3.64
N LEU A 210 -31.97 4.16 -2.60
CA LEU A 210 -33.44 4.04 -2.74
C LEU A 210 -34.04 5.29 -3.41
N ALA A 211 -33.60 6.48 -3.01
CA ALA A 211 -34.04 7.73 -3.64
C ALA A 211 -33.69 7.75 -5.14
N SER A 212 -32.48 7.31 -5.51
CA SER A 212 -32.07 7.21 -6.91
C SER A 212 -32.92 6.25 -7.74
N ILE A 213 -33.44 5.17 -7.15
CA ILE A 213 -34.34 4.21 -7.84
C ILE A 213 -35.68 4.86 -8.15
N ASP A 214 -36.23 5.59 -7.19
CA ASP A 214 -37.53 6.23 -7.33
C ASP A 214 -37.48 7.33 -8.41
N ASP A 215 -36.39 8.09 -8.48
CA ASP A 215 -36.16 9.10 -9.52
C ASP A 215 -36.05 8.47 -10.93
N GLU A 216 -35.32 7.35 -11.08
CA GLU A 216 -35.19 6.65 -12.38
C GLU A 216 -36.53 6.10 -12.88
N ARG A 217 -37.33 5.53 -11.98
CA ARG A 217 -38.67 5.01 -12.32
C ARG A 217 -39.63 6.12 -12.72
N GLN A 218 -39.61 7.25 -12.01
CA GLN A 218 -40.41 8.41 -12.35
C GLN A 218 -40.06 8.90 -13.76
N HIS A 219 -38.76 9.06 -14.06
CA HIS A 219 -38.31 9.50 -15.39
C HIS A 219 -38.77 8.55 -16.50
N GLU A 220 -38.60 7.23 -16.34
CA GLU A 220 -38.99 6.25 -17.35
C GLU A 220 -40.51 6.23 -17.63
N ILE A 221 -41.34 6.45 -16.60
CA ILE A 221 -42.80 6.59 -16.76
C ILE A 221 -43.14 7.82 -17.61
N PHE A 222 -42.50 8.97 -17.35
CA PHE A 222 -42.75 10.19 -18.12
C PHE A 222 -42.29 10.07 -19.58
N THR A 223 -41.15 9.44 -19.85
CA THR A 223 -40.63 9.30 -21.22
C THR A 223 -41.43 8.31 -22.07
N ARG A 224 -42.14 7.34 -21.46
CA ARG A 224 -43.02 6.39 -22.19
C ARG A 224 -44.43 6.93 -22.47
N LEU A 225 -44.82 8.03 -21.83
CA LEU A 225 -46.13 8.68 -22.02
C LEU A 225 -46.08 9.89 -22.97
N ALA A 226 -44.90 10.30 -23.43
CA ALA A 226 -44.66 11.35 -24.41
C ALA A 226 -44.47 10.78 -25.83
#